data_AF-A0A9P2XFN2-F1
#
_entry.id   AF-A0A9P2XFN2-F1
#
_cell.length_a   1.000
_cell.length_b   1.000
_cell.length_c   1.000
_cell.angle_alpha   90.00
_cell.angle_beta   90.00
_cell.angle_gamma   90.00
#
_symmetry.space_group_name_H-M   'P 1'
#
loop_
_entity.id
_entity.type
_entity.pdbx_description
1 polymer ?
#
loop_
_entity_poly.entity_id
_entity_poly.type
_entity_poly.pdbx_seq_one_letter_code
_entity_poly.pdbx_strand_id
1 'polypeptide(L)' 'MLFKSLGVAIATNNASNSDEDLKPITIRLADSEIQVYDTVAKSMGLTRQDFLSHVIRSNFRQALKEF' A
#
# COMPACT_ATOMS: atom_id res chain seq x y z
N MET A 1 30.01 -22.06 3.62
CA MET A 1 28.57 -22.05 3.24
C MET A 1 27.84 -21.18 4.24
N LEU A 2 27.31 -20.02 3.83
CA LEU A 2 26.61 -19.11 4.72
C LEU A 2 25.43 -18.48 3.97
N PHE A 3 24.28 -19.16 3.97
CA PHE A 3 23.00 -18.57 3.62
C PHE A 3 22.15 -18.54 4.88
N LYS A 4 22.11 -17.36 5.52
CA LYS A 4 21.13 -17.06 6.56
C LYS A 4 19.76 -17.01 5.89
N SER A 5 18.88 -17.90 6.36
CA SER A 5 17.47 -17.97 6.02
C SER A 5 16.80 -16.60 6.10
N LEU A 6 16.35 -16.07 4.95
CA LEU A 6 15.31 -15.05 4.89
C LEU A 6 14.01 -15.75 5.27
N GLY A 7 13.52 -15.49 6.49
CA GLY A 7 12.21 -15.95 6.93
C GLY A 7 11.11 -15.27 6.11
N VAL A 8 10.69 -15.90 5.02
CA VAL A 8 9.49 -15.53 4.27
C VAL A 8 8.30 -16.17 4.97
N ALA A 9 7.51 -15.37 5.69
CA ALA A 9 6.20 -15.79 6.15
C ALA A 9 5.19 -15.53 5.02
N ILE A 10 4.75 -16.59 4.35
CA ILE A 10 3.65 -16.53 3.37
C ILE A 10 2.35 -16.74 4.15
N ALA A 11 1.52 -15.70 4.23
CA ALA A 11 0.15 -15.83 4.68
C ALA A 11 -0.71 -16.31 3.49
N THR A 12 -1.00 -17.61 3.42
CA THR A 12 -1.88 -18.19 2.40
C THR A 12 -3.33 -17.93 2.81
N ASN A 13 -3.99 -16.94 2.22
CA ASN A 13 -5.43 -16.79 2.36
C ASN A 13 -6.10 -17.53 1.19
N ASN A 14 -6.61 -18.73 1.47
CA ASN A 14 -7.46 -19.50 0.57
C ASN A 14 -8.83 -18.80 0.45
N ALA A 15 -8.97 -17.89 -0.50
CA ALA A 15 -10.28 -17.46 -0.99
C ALA A 15 -10.20 -17.34 -2.52
N SER A 16 -10.82 -18.29 -3.20
CA SER A 16 -10.91 -18.38 -4.66
C SER A 16 -11.41 -17.07 -5.30
N ASN A 17 -10.89 -16.83 -6.52
CA ASN A 17 -11.24 -15.80 -7.50
C ASN A 17 -10.77 -14.36 -7.22
N SER A 18 -9.62 -14.01 -7.82
CA SER A 18 -9.37 -12.82 -8.69
C SER A 18 -7.89 -12.40 -8.57
N ASP A 19 -6.96 -13.26 -8.98
CA ASP A 19 -5.51 -13.02 -8.85
C ASP A 19 -4.91 -12.19 -10.02
N GLU A 20 -5.74 -11.64 -10.91
CA GLU A 20 -5.28 -11.07 -12.18
C GLU A 20 -5.07 -9.54 -12.22
N ASP A 21 -5.35 -8.74 -11.18
CA ASP A 21 -5.27 -7.26 -11.33
C ASP A 21 -4.58 -6.49 -10.19
N LEU A 22 -3.87 -7.16 -9.28
CA LEU A 22 -3.03 -6.47 -8.29
C LEU A 22 -1.63 -6.21 -8.86
N LYS A 23 -1.54 -5.26 -9.80
CA LYS A 23 -0.24 -4.83 -10.33
C LYS A 23 0.47 -3.95 -9.29
N PRO A 24 1.69 -4.31 -8.83
CA PRO A 24 2.43 -3.46 -7.91
C PRO A 24 2.80 -2.13 -8.58
N ILE A 25 2.51 -1.03 -7.90
CA ILE A 25 2.84 0.32 -8.35
C ILE A 25 3.99 0.85 -7.49
N THR A 26 5.05 1.31 -8.15
CA THR A 26 6.17 1.99 -7.46
C THR A 26 5.96 3.49 -7.55
N ILE A 27 5.82 4.15 -6.40
CA ILE A 27 5.73 5.61 -6.29
C ILE A 27 7.03 6.10 -5.64
N ARG A 28 7.75 7.00 -6.32
CA ARG A 28 8.97 7.63 -5.77
C ARG A 28 8.55 8.90 -5.04
N LEU A 29 8.84 8.94 -3.76
CA LEU A 29 8.53 10.06 -2.86
C LEU A 29 9.81 10.47 -2.14
N ALA A 30 9.88 11.70 -1.65
CA ALA A 30 10.97 12.11 -0.76
C ALA A 30 10.86 11.38 0.58
N ASP A 31 11.99 11.14 1.24
CA ASP A 31 12.02 10.43 2.53
C ASP A 31 11.15 11.11 3.60
N SER A 32 11.08 12.44 3.57
CA SER A 32 10.21 13.23 4.46
C SER A 32 8.72 12.94 4.24
N GLU A 33 8.28 12.80 2.99
CA GLU A 33 6.90 12.51 2.64
C GLU A 33 6.52 11.08 3.06
N ILE A 34 7.44 10.13 2.88
CA ILE A 34 7.26 8.74 3.32
C ILE A 34 7.03 8.67 4.83
N GLN A 35 7.82 9.41 5.61
CA GLN A 35 7.68 9.48 7.07
C GLN A 35 6.32 10.04 7.50
N VAL A 36 5.85 11.09 6.83
CA VAL A 36 4.53 11.68 7.09
C VAL A 36 3.43 10.66 6.80
N TYR A 37 3.46 10.01 5.64
CA TYR A 37 2.46 9.01 5.27
C TYR A 37 2.45 7.80 6.21
N ASP A 38 3.62 7.35 6.67
CA ASP A 38 3.71 6.30 7.68
C ASP A 38 3.08 6.69 9.01
N THR A 39 3.34 7.92 9.46
CA THR A 39 2.84 8.41 10.74
C THR A 39 1.32 8.52 10.72
N VAL A 40 0.78 9.07 9.63
CA VAL A 40 -0.67 9.22 9.44
C VAL A 40 -1.34 7.85 9.27
N ALA A 41 -0.78 6.96 8.44
CA ALA A 41 -1.31 5.61 8.28
C ALA A 41 -1.38 4.86 9.62
N LYS A 42 -0.31 4.91 10.42
CA LYS A 42 -0.27 4.31 11.76
C LYS A 42 -1.34 4.89 12.70
N SER A 43 -1.53 6.21 12.70
CA SER A 43 -2.58 6.84 13.53
C SER A 43 -4.00 6.39 13.18
N MET A 44 -4.21 5.96 11.94
CA MET A 44 -5.48 5.43 11.45
C MET A 44 -5.59 3.89 11.58
N GLY A 45 -4.55 3.23 12.11
CA GLY A 45 -4.50 1.77 12.18
C GLY A 45 -4.38 1.09 10.80
N LEU A 46 -3.91 1.81 9.78
CA LEU A 46 -3.79 1.34 8.40
C LEU A 46 -2.32 1.07 8.03
N THR A 47 -2.13 0.22 7.02
CA THR A 47 -0.83 0.12 6.36
C THR A 47 -0.61 1.33 5.46
N ARG A 48 0.66 1.66 5.15
CA ARG A 48 1.00 2.74 4.20
C ARG A 48 0.30 2.55 2.85
N GLN A 49 0.23 1.29 2.38
CA GLN A 49 -0.40 0.95 1.11
C GLN A 49 -1.90 1.24 1.12
N ASP A 50 -2.60 0.85 2.19
CA ASP A 50 -4.04 1.09 2.33
C ASP A 50 -4.34 2.58 2.43
N PHE A 51 -3.52 3.31 3.19
CA PHE A 51 -3.62 4.75 3.31
C PHE A 51 -3.42 5.46 1.96
N LEU A 52 -2.34 5.15 1.23
CA LEU A 52 -2.09 5.73 -0.09
C LEU A 52 -3.19 5.39 -1.08
N SER A 53 -3.68 4.15 -1.07
CA SER A 53 -4.80 3.73 -1.91
C SER A 53 -6.07 4.53 -1.60
N HIS A 54 -6.34 4.78 -0.32
CA HIS A 54 -7.47 5.60 0.12
C HIS A 54 -7.33 7.05 -0.35
N VAL A 55 -6.16 7.66 -0.17
CA VAL A 55 -5.87 9.03 -0.60
C VAL A 55 -6.02 9.19 -2.10
N ILE A 56 -5.45 8.28 -2.91
CA ILE A 56 -5.55 8.33 -4.37
C ILE A 56 -7.01 8.23 -4.82
N ARG A 57 -7.78 7.27 -4.27
CA ARG A 57 -9.21 7.12 -4.58
C ARG A 57 -10.03 8.34 -4.18
N SER A 58 -9.75 8.93 -3.03
CA SER A 58 -10.45 10.11 -2.53
C SER A 58 -10.22 11.32 -3.43
N ASN A 59 -8.95 11.61 -3.77
CA ASN A 59 -8.58 12.69 -4.67
C ASN A 59 -9.22 12.52 -6.06
N PHE A 60 -9.19 11.29 -6.62
CA PHE A 60 -9.80 11.03 -7.92
C PHE A 60 -11.32 11.28 -7.89
N ARG A 61 -12.01 10.83 -6.84
CA ARG A 61 -13.44 11.10 -6.65
C ARG A 61 -13.76 12.59 -6.50
N GLN A 62 -12.91 13.34 -5.80
CA GLN A 62 -13.07 14.78 -5.65
C GLN A 62 -12.87 15.50 -6.99
N ALA A 63 -11.78 15.20 -7.69
CA ALA A 63 -11.51 15.76 -9.01
C ALA A 63 -12.68 15.52 -9.97
N LEU A 64 -13.26 14.31 -9.98
CA LEU A 64 -14.43 13.97 -10.79
C LEU A 64 -15.72 14.72 -10.40
N LYS A 65 -15.85 15.21 -9.16
CA LYS A 65 -17.00 16.03 -8.74
C LYS A 65 -16.86 17.49 -9.14
N GLU A 66 -15.63 17.95 -9.38
CA GLU A 66 -15.32 19.32 -9.78
C GLU A 66 -15.45 19.54 -11.31
N PHE A 67 -15.65 18.46 -12.08
CA PHE A 67 -16.02 18.47 -13.51
C PHE A 67 -17.55 18.36 -13.69
#